data_AF-A0AAN5LEH8-F1
#
_entry.id   AF-A0AAN5LEH8-F1
#
_cell.length_a   1.000
_cell.length_b   1.000
_cell.length_c   1.000
_cell.angle_alpha   90.00
_cell.angle_beta   90.00
_cell.angle_gamma   90.00
#
_symmetry.space_group_name_H-M   'P 1'
#
loop_
_entity.id
_entity.type
_entity.pdbx_description
1 polymer ?
#
loop_
_entity_poly.entity_id
_entity_poly.type
_entity_poly.pdbx_seq_one_letter_code
_entity_poly.pdbx_strand_id
1 'polypeptide(L)'
;NDKDKDIVKTIINRKNVRINVDYPKVSGVFHDVNRNNVTLNNIIFWGAMNRKENIDAVLWFLNEIFPLIIKKIPDSTFYIVGANPPEEIVQMQSEKILVTGFVESPIPFFEKAALSVVPLRFGAGIKLKVLETLTAKIPTLATDVGAEGIDNINGCLFVENEPEKFAAQAVKILESRS
;
A
#
# COMPACT_ATOMS: atom_id res chain seq x y z
N ASN A 1 5.21 -19.43 4.74
CA ASN A 1 6.30 -18.70 4.04
C ASN A 1 7.63 -19.41 4.34
N ASP A 2 8.77 -18.99 3.77
CA ASP A 2 10.06 -19.68 4.03
C ASP A 2 10.49 -19.59 5.51
N LYS A 3 10.10 -18.53 6.22
CA LYS A 3 10.32 -18.36 7.67
C LYS A 3 9.58 -19.43 8.49
N ASP A 4 8.32 -19.72 8.15
CA ASP A 4 7.53 -20.78 8.79
C ASP A 4 8.11 -22.17 8.48
N LYS A 5 8.71 -22.32 7.30
CA LYS A 5 9.29 -23.60 6.85
C LYS A 5 10.46 -24.04 7.72
N ASP A 6 11.30 -23.11 8.12
CA ASP A 6 12.46 -23.42 8.96
C ASP A 6 12.08 -23.64 10.43
N ILE A 7 11.06 -22.92 10.93
CA ILE A 7 10.47 -23.19 12.25
C ILE A 7 9.85 -24.60 12.28
N VAL A 8 9.02 -24.93 11.29
CA VAL A 8 8.36 -26.24 11.24
C VAL A 8 9.38 -27.36 11.09
N LYS A 9 10.38 -27.25 10.21
CA LYS A 9 11.46 -28.26 10.10
C LYS A 9 12.15 -28.53 11.44
N THR A 10 12.37 -27.49 12.22
CA THR A 10 13.01 -27.60 13.55
C THR A 10 12.10 -28.32 14.54
N ILE A 11 10.80 -28.01 14.54
CA ILE A 11 9.81 -28.63 15.43
C ILE A 11 9.57 -30.11 15.09
N ILE A 12 9.43 -30.45 13.80
CA ILE A 12 8.99 -31.79 13.39
C ILE A 12 10.16 -32.76 13.08
N ASN A 13 11.41 -32.31 13.21
CA ASN A 13 12.65 -33.07 12.96
C ASN A 13 12.61 -33.91 11.67
N ARG A 14 11.98 -33.37 10.60
CA ARG A 14 11.91 -34.00 9.28
C ARG A 14 12.60 -33.12 8.26
N LYS A 15 13.50 -33.72 7.48
CA LYS A 15 14.25 -33.04 6.42
C LYS A 15 13.38 -32.56 5.25
N ASN A 16 12.25 -33.24 5.00
CA ASN A 16 11.36 -32.96 3.87
C ASN A 16 10.00 -32.45 4.35
N VAL A 17 9.91 -31.15 4.61
CA VAL A 17 8.66 -30.42 4.84
C VAL A 17 8.35 -29.57 3.61
N ARG A 18 7.24 -29.86 2.94
CA ARG A 18 6.64 -28.94 1.96
C ARG A 18 5.59 -28.11 2.68
N ILE A 19 5.88 -26.83 2.86
CA ILE A 19 4.86 -25.85 3.23
C ILE A 19 4.29 -25.31 1.92
N ASN A 20 2.99 -25.53 1.71
CA ASN A 20 2.28 -24.88 0.64
C ASN A 20 1.78 -23.54 1.17
N VAL A 21 2.24 -22.44 0.55
CA VAL A 21 1.71 -21.11 0.83
C VAL A 21 0.67 -20.84 -0.24
N ASP A 22 -0.60 -20.98 0.13
CA ASP A 22 -1.69 -20.57 -0.74
C ASP A 22 -1.79 -19.05 -0.70
N TYR A 23 -1.33 -18.40 -1.77
CA TYR A 23 -1.50 -16.96 -1.93
C TYR A 23 -2.98 -16.63 -2.09
N PRO A 24 -3.46 -15.54 -1.48
CA PRO A 24 -4.83 -15.11 -1.69
C PRO A 24 -5.03 -14.77 -3.17
N LYS A 25 -6.16 -15.21 -3.73
CA LYS A 25 -6.50 -14.91 -5.13
C LYS A 25 -6.81 -13.42 -5.26
N VAL A 26 -6.07 -12.73 -6.13
CA VAL A 26 -6.37 -11.35 -6.54
C VAL A 26 -7.50 -11.38 -7.56
N SER A 27 -8.46 -10.46 -7.43
CA SER A 27 -9.54 -10.33 -8.40
C SER A 27 -9.00 -9.98 -9.80
N GLY A 28 -9.56 -10.60 -10.83
CA GLY A 28 -9.17 -10.37 -12.23
C GLY A 28 -9.27 -8.90 -12.65
N VAL A 29 -10.18 -8.14 -12.05
CA VAL A 29 -10.44 -6.72 -12.36
C VAL A 29 -9.21 -5.82 -12.24
N PHE A 30 -8.20 -6.21 -11.44
CA PHE A 30 -6.98 -5.42 -11.28
C PHE A 30 -5.94 -5.66 -12.39
N HIS A 31 -6.09 -6.70 -13.21
CA HIS A 31 -5.18 -6.97 -14.33
C HIS A 31 -5.40 -6.00 -15.50
N ASP A 32 -6.64 -5.57 -15.70
CA ASP A 32 -7.07 -4.77 -16.85
C ASP A 32 -7.16 -3.27 -16.52
N VAL A 33 -6.56 -2.83 -15.40
CA VAL A 33 -6.51 -1.41 -15.04
C VAL A 33 -5.73 -0.65 -16.10
N ASN A 34 -6.40 0.33 -16.73
CA ASN A 34 -5.78 1.16 -17.75
C ASN A 34 -4.88 2.23 -17.12
N ARG A 35 -3.59 2.22 -17.44
CA ARG A 35 -2.59 3.14 -16.87
C ARG A 35 -2.19 4.29 -17.80
N ASN A 36 -2.98 4.57 -18.83
CA ASN A 36 -2.70 5.67 -19.77
C ASN A 36 -2.99 7.06 -19.19
N ASN A 37 -3.79 7.14 -18.12
CA ASN A 37 -4.27 8.40 -17.53
C ASN A 37 -3.79 8.59 -16.08
N VAL A 38 -2.54 8.21 -15.78
CA VAL A 38 -1.96 8.40 -14.45
C VAL A 38 -1.88 9.90 -14.16
N THR A 39 -2.45 10.31 -13.02
CA THR A 39 -2.33 11.69 -12.53
C THR A 39 -0.99 11.86 -11.83
N LEU A 40 -0.21 12.86 -12.24
CA LEU A 40 1.05 13.19 -11.58
C LEU A 40 0.84 13.43 -10.08
N ASN A 41 1.78 12.95 -9.26
CA ASN A 41 1.83 13.20 -7.82
C ASN A 41 0.60 12.74 -7.01
N ASN A 42 -0.27 11.91 -7.61
CA ASN A 42 -1.42 11.33 -6.95
C ASN A 42 -1.04 10.04 -6.20
N ILE A 43 -1.16 10.08 -4.88
CA ILE A 43 -0.84 8.98 -3.97
C ILE A 43 -2.14 8.35 -3.49
N ILE A 44 -2.21 7.03 -3.43
CA ILE A 44 -3.39 6.32 -2.93
C ILE A 44 -3.05 5.41 -1.74
N PHE A 45 -3.98 5.34 -0.78
CA PHE A 45 -4.12 4.23 0.16
C PHE A 45 -5.46 3.55 -0.09
N TRP A 46 -5.47 2.22 -0.21
CA TRP A 46 -6.66 1.42 -0.49
C TRP A 46 -6.95 0.42 0.64
N GLY A 47 -8.20 0.35 1.08
CA GLY A 47 -8.70 -0.71 1.97
C GLY A 47 -9.85 -0.27 2.89
N ALA A 48 -10.43 -1.24 3.60
CA ALA A 48 -11.53 -0.97 4.54
C ALA A 48 -11.05 -0.11 5.72
N MET A 49 -11.56 1.11 5.86
CA MET A 49 -11.04 2.10 6.80
C MET A 49 -11.46 1.88 8.25
N ASN A 50 -12.41 0.98 8.53
CA ASN A 50 -12.79 0.60 9.89
C ASN A 50 -11.85 -0.45 10.54
N ARG A 51 -10.70 -0.73 9.92
CA ARG A 51 -9.67 -1.64 10.44
C ARG A 51 -8.61 -0.85 11.19
N LYS A 52 -8.27 -1.28 12.41
CA LYS A 52 -7.33 -0.56 13.29
C LYS A 52 -5.97 -0.33 12.62
N GLU A 53 -5.47 -1.33 11.92
CA GLU A 53 -4.21 -1.27 11.18
C GLU A 53 -4.25 -0.26 10.01
N ASN A 54 -5.41 -0.07 9.39
CA ASN A 54 -5.57 0.90 8.30
C ASN A 54 -5.69 2.33 8.84
N ILE A 55 -6.41 2.51 9.95
CA ILE A 55 -6.52 3.80 10.65
C ILE A 55 -5.13 4.26 11.08
N ASP A 56 -4.40 3.39 11.78
CA ASP A 56 -3.03 3.66 12.23
C ASP A 56 -2.10 4.05 11.08
N ALA A 57 -2.13 3.28 9.98
CA ALA A 57 -1.28 3.53 8.82
C ALA A 57 -1.57 4.88 8.16
N VAL A 58 -2.85 5.21 7.97
CA VAL A 58 -3.25 6.49 7.35
C VAL A 58 -2.87 7.66 8.26
N LEU A 59 -3.11 7.55 9.57
CA LEU A 59 -2.74 8.60 10.53
C LEU A 59 -1.22 8.79 10.59
N TRP A 60 -0.45 7.71 10.65
CA TRP A 60 1.01 7.78 10.64
C TRP A 60 1.53 8.42 9.34
N PHE A 61 0.97 8.02 8.19
CA PHE A 61 1.33 8.62 6.91
C PHE A 61 1.00 10.12 6.85
N LEU A 62 -0.21 10.51 7.25
CA LEU A 62 -0.65 11.89 7.21
C LEU A 62 0.12 12.80 8.17
N ASN A 63 0.51 12.30 9.34
CA ASN A 63 1.17 13.10 10.36
C ASN A 63 2.69 13.18 10.17
N GLU A 64 3.33 12.07 9.77
CA GLU A 64 4.80 11.97 9.80
C GLU A 64 5.44 11.95 8.39
N ILE A 65 4.71 11.53 7.35
CA ILE A 65 5.29 11.24 6.02
C ILE A 65 4.82 12.23 4.98
N PHE A 66 3.51 12.40 4.82
CA PHE A 66 2.91 13.24 3.80
C PHE A 66 3.37 14.71 3.89
N PRO A 67 3.54 15.34 5.08
CA PRO A 67 4.08 16.69 5.18
C PRO A 67 5.49 16.83 4.59
N LEU A 68 6.33 15.78 4.72
CA LEU A 68 7.67 15.74 4.14
C LEU A 68 7.61 15.62 2.62
N ILE A 69 6.65 14.86 2.08
CA ILE A 69 6.40 14.78 0.63
C ILE A 69 5.93 16.14 0.11
N ILE A 70 4.93 16.76 0.75
CA ILE A 70 4.40 18.09 0.37
C ILE A 70 5.49 19.16 0.35
N LYS A 71 6.46 19.11 1.27
CA LYS A 71 7.60 20.04 1.28
C LYS A 71 8.46 19.95 0.01
N LYS A 72 8.49 18.79 -0.65
CA LYS A 72 9.28 18.53 -1.87
C LYS A 72 8.44 18.63 -3.14
N ILE A 73 7.21 18.12 -3.08
CA ILE A 73 6.25 18.08 -4.19
C ILE A 73 4.94 18.71 -3.68
N PRO A 74 4.83 20.05 -3.72
CA PRO A 74 3.68 20.75 -3.15
C PRO A 74 2.34 20.34 -3.75
N ASP A 75 2.32 19.89 -5.01
CA ASP A 75 1.11 19.51 -5.74
C ASP A 75 0.69 18.04 -5.52
N SER A 76 1.37 17.31 -4.63
CA SER A 76 0.95 15.96 -4.27
C SER A 76 -0.44 15.95 -3.63
N THR A 77 -1.23 14.94 -4.03
CA THR A 77 -2.54 14.63 -3.48
C THR A 77 -2.53 13.24 -2.88
N PHE A 78 -3.34 13.02 -1.85
CA PHE A 78 -3.47 11.74 -1.18
C PHE A 78 -4.93 11.32 -1.08
N TYR A 79 -5.25 10.18 -1.69
CA TYR A 79 -6.58 9.59 -1.70
C TYR A 79 -6.63 8.41 -0.74
N ILE A 80 -7.53 8.49 0.23
CA ILE A 80 -7.87 7.41 1.15
C ILE A 80 -9.13 6.75 0.60
N VAL A 81 -8.92 5.65 -0.11
CA VAL A 81 -9.96 4.95 -0.87
C VAL A 81 -10.47 3.76 -0.06
N GLY A 82 -11.73 3.81 0.37
CA GLY A 82 -12.39 2.69 1.02
C GLY A 82 -13.47 3.05 2.03
N ALA A 83 -14.34 2.08 2.27
CA ALA A 83 -15.55 2.26 3.08
C ALA A 83 -15.28 2.43 4.58
N ASN A 84 -16.24 3.06 5.26
CA ASN A 84 -16.30 3.23 6.71
C ASN A 84 -15.10 3.96 7.32
N PRO A 85 -14.68 5.13 6.80
CA PRO A 85 -13.67 5.94 7.47
C PRO A 85 -14.19 6.42 8.83
N PRO A 86 -13.39 6.31 9.90
CA PRO A 86 -13.74 6.92 11.18
C PRO A 86 -13.77 8.44 11.04
N GLU A 87 -14.51 9.10 11.93
CA GLU A 87 -14.72 10.55 11.90
C GLU A 87 -13.40 11.33 11.92
N GLU A 88 -12.42 10.88 12.72
CA GLU A 88 -11.09 11.51 12.81
C GLU A 88 -10.36 11.59 11.46
N ILE A 89 -10.57 10.61 10.56
CA ILE A 89 -9.97 10.61 9.22
C ILE A 89 -10.80 11.48 8.27
N VAL A 90 -12.13 11.44 8.39
CA VAL A 90 -13.02 12.30 7.59
C VAL A 90 -12.73 13.79 7.86
N GLN A 91 -12.47 14.14 9.11
CA GLN A 91 -12.13 15.51 9.53
C GLN A 91 -10.77 15.99 8.97
N MET A 92 -9.89 15.09 8.50
CA MET A 92 -8.62 15.44 7.86
C MET A 92 -8.76 15.76 6.36
N GLN A 93 -9.97 15.65 5.80
CA GLN A 93 -10.21 15.99 4.40
C GLN A 93 -9.83 17.46 4.10
N SER A 94 -9.17 17.65 2.97
CA SER A 94 -8.72 18.96 2.47
C SER A 94 -8.57 18.93 0.95
N GLU A 95 -8.10 20.02 0.34
CA GLU A 95 -7.77 20.05 -1.08
C GLU A 95 -6.69 19.02 -1.49
N LYS A 96 -5.81 18.63 -0.56
CA LYS A 96 -4.72 17.68 -0.80
C LYS A 96 -5.00 16.28 -0.27
N ILE A 97 -6.00 16.11 0.59
CA ILE A 97 -6.35 14.85 1.24
C ILE A 97 -7.81 14.55 0.94
N LEU A 98 -8.08 13.52 0.15
CA LEU A 98 -9.42 13.13 -0.25
C LEU A 98 -9.81 11.82 0.41
N VAL A 99 -10.92 11.82 1.15
CA VAL A 99 -11.46 10.63 1.80
C VAL A 99 -12.71 10.20 1.04
N THR A 100 -12.65 9.06 0.34
CA THR A 100 -13.73 8.70 -0.60
C THR A 100 -14.95 8.11 0.10
N GLY A 101 -14.75 7.47 1.25
CA GLY A 101 -15.74 6.53 1.78
C GLY A 101 -15.95 5.34 0.84
N PHE A 102 -17.15 4.75 0.88
CA PHE A 102 -17.49 3.64 -0.01
C PHE A 102 -17.50 4.10 -1.48
N VAL A 103 -16.87 3.30 -2.34
CA VAL A 103 -16.85 3.50 -3.79
C VAL A 103 -17.32 2.22 -4.45
N GLU A 104 -18.15 2.33 -5.50
CA GLU A 104 -18.65 1.16 -6.24
C GLU A 104 -17.51 0.41 -6.95
N SER A 105 -16.48 1.13 -7.38
CA SER A 105 -15.30 0.57 -8.03
C SER A 105 -14.04 1.33 -7.60
N PRO A 106 -12.96 0.62 -7.21
CA PRO A 106 -11.67 1.24 -6.96
C PRO A 106 -10.91 1.58 -8.25
N ILE A 107 -11.32 1.02 -9.39
CA ILE A 107 -10.56 1.09 -10.65
C ILE A 107 -10.24 2.53 -11.06
N PRO A 108 -11.17 3.50 -11.05
CA PRO A 108 -10.84 4.88 -11.45
C PRO A 108 -9.74 5.54 -10.60
N PHE A 109 -9.59 5.12 -9.33
CA PHE A 109 -8.53 5.60 -8.44
C PHE A 109 -7.21 4.91 -8.74
N PHE A 110 -7.25 3.61 -9.05
CA PHE A 110 -6.08 2.82 -9.44
C PHE A 110 -5.49 3.28 -10.78
N GLU A 111 -6.33 3.61 -11.76
CA GLU A 111 -5.92 4.16 -13.06
C GLU A 111 -5.12 5.46 -12.90
N LYS A 112 -5.59 6.34 -12.02
CA LYS A 112 -5.02 7.66 -11.76
C LYS A 112 -3.84 7.66 -10.78
N ALA A 113 -3.60 6.56 -10.06
CA ALA A 113 -2.57 6.52 -9.03
C ALA A 113 -1.16 6.58 -9.64
N ALA A 114 -0.33 7.52 -9.18
CA ALA A 114 1.10 7.53 -9.47
C ALA A 114 1.88 6.61 -8.51
N LEU A 115 1.42 6.53 -7.26
CA LEU A 115 2.02 5.75 -6.18
C LEU A 115 0.92 5.17 -5.28
N SER A 116 1.05 3.91 -4.88
CA SER A 116 0.29 3.36 -3.76
C SER A 116 1.17 3.29 -2.51
N VAL A 117 0.62 3.66 -1.36
CA VAL A 117 1.30 3.52 -0.07
C VAL A 117 0.58 2.51 0.82
N VAL A 118 1.35 1.65 1.47
CA VAL A 118 0.86 0.67 2.46
C VAL A 118 1.70 0.76 3.76
N PRO A 119 1.57 1.86 4.52
CA PRO A 119 2.42 2.17 5.66
C PRO A 119 1.94 1.48 6.96
N LEU A 120 1.67 0.17 6.91
CA LEU A 120 1.13 -0.58 8.05
C LEU A 120 2.21 -0.77 9.13
N ARG A 121 1.91 -0.51 10.41
CA ARG A 121 2.90 -0.72 11.48
C ARG A 121 2.69 -2.01 12.28
N PHE A 122 1.51 -2.62 12.12
CA PHE A 122 1.15 -3.88 12.75
C PHE A 122 0.13 -4.66 11.90
N GLY A 123 -0.14 -5.89 12.32
CA GLY A 123 -0.91 -6.89 11.58
C GLY A 123 -0.01 -8.00 11.09
N ALA A 124 -0.61 -9.11 10.64
CA ALA A 124 0.10 -10.30 10.20
C ALA A 124 -0.47 -10.81 8.86
N GLY A 125 0.29 -11.63 8.14
CA GLY A 125 -0.11 -12.26 6.90
C GLY A 125 -0.04 -11.37 5.67
N ILE A 126 -0.23 -11.99 4.50
CA ILE A 126 -0.14 -11.34 3.20
C ILE A 126 -1.25 -10.31 3.05
N LYS A 127 -0.88 -9.08 2.68
CA LYS A 127 -1.83 -7.97 2.51
C LYS A 127 -2.33 -7.94 1.06
N LEU A 128 -3.59 -8.32 0.86
CA LEU A 128 -4.21 -8.37 -0.48
C LEU A 128 -4.09 -7.04 -1.24
N LYS A 129 -4.19 -5.89 -0.54
CA LYS A 129 -4.03 -4.55 -1.14
C LYS A 129 -2.68 -4.32 -1.84
N VAL A 130 -1.60 -4.95 -1.35
CA VAL A 130 -0.30 -4.85 -2.01
C VAL A 130 -0.32 -5.66 -3.30
N LEU A 131 -0.87 -6.87 -3.27
CA LEU A 131 -1.00 -7.69 -4.48
C LEU A 131 -1.92 -7.04 -5.52
N GLU A 132 -3.04 -6.45 -5.10
CA GLU A 132 -3.97 -5.73 -5.99
C GLU A 132 -3.29 -4.53 -6.68
N THR A 133 -2.52 -3.74 -5.93
CA THR A 133 -1.82 -2.56 -6.47
C THR A 133 -0.67 -2.94 -7.40
N LEU A 134 0.10 -3.98 -7.05
CA LEU A 134 1.12 -4.54 -7.92
C LEU A 134 0.54 -5.15 -9.20
N THR A 135 -0.62 -5.82 -9.11
CA THR A 135 -1.34 -6.38 -10.27
C THR A 135 -1.79 -5.28 -11.23
N ALA A 136 -2.24 -4.14 -10.68
CA ALA A 136 -2.56 -2.93 -11.42
C ALA A 136 -1.33 -2.13 -11.90
N LYS A 137 -0.12 -2.68 -11.72
CA LYS A 137 1.18 -2.09 -12.11
C LYS A 137 1.46 -0.74 -11.44
N ILE A 138 0.86 -0.48 -10.29
CA ILE A 138 1.10 0.74 -9.52
C ILE A 138 2.38 0.50 -8.71
N PRO A 139 3.37 1.41 -8.74
CA PRO A 139 4.47 1.36 -7.79
C PRO A 139 3.89 1.39 -6.38
N THR A 140 4.33 0.47 -5.52
CA THR A 140 3.80 0.33 -4.17
C THR A 140 4.95 0.50 -3.18
N LEU A 141 4.81 1.48 -2.29
CA LEU A 141 5.74 1.70 -1.18
C LEU A 141 5.05 1.25 0.11
N ALA A 142 5.65 0.28 0.79
CA ALA A 142 5.10 -0.33 2.00
C ALA A 142 6.12 -0.30 3.13
N THR A 143 5.68 -0.59 4.34
CA THR A 143 6.53 -1.04 5.44
C THR A 143 6.81 -2.53 5.33
N ASP A 144 7.71 -3.07 6.16
CA ASP A 144 7.94 -4.53 6.25
C ASP A 144 6.64 -5.30 6.55
N VAL A 145 5.78 -4.73 7.41
CA VAL A 145 4.48 -5.33 7.76
C VAL A 145 3.50 -5.26 6.60
N GLY A 146 3.54 -4.19 5.80
CA GLY A 146 2.75 -4.07 4.58
C GLY A 146 3.18 -5.07 3.51
N ALA A 147 4.48 -5.28 3.35
CA ALA A 147 5.09 -6.16 2.37
C ALA A 147 5.20 -7.63 2.79
N GLU A 148 4.68 -7.99 3.97
CA GLU A 148 4.86 -9.33 4.56
C GLU A 148 4.46 -10.46 3.58
N GLY A 149 5.42 -11.34 3.30
CA GLY A 149 5.21 -12.51 2.45
C GLY A 149 5.04 -12.19 0.97
N ILE A 150 5.43 -11.00 0.53
CA ILE A 150 5.39 -10.57 -0.88
C ILE A 150 6.80 -10.21 -1.31
N ASP A 151 7.34 -10.97 -2.27
CA ASP A 151 8.63 -10.67 -2.86
C ASP A 151 8.57 -9.40 -3.72
N ASN A 152 9.73 -8.76 -3.92
CA ASN A 152 9.78 -7.61 -4.83
C ASN A 152 9.58 -8.07 -6.28
N ILE A 153 8.38 -7.86 -6.81
CA ILE A 153 8.02 -8.21 -8.18
C ILE A 153 8.42 -7.05 -9.10
N ASN A 154 9.40 -7.30 -9.98
CA ASN A 154 9.82 -6.39 -11.07
C ASN A 154 10.22 -4.97 -10.63
N GLY A 155 10.67 -4.79 -9.39
CA GLY A 155 11.06 -3.47 -8.88
C GLY A 155 9.88 -2.52 -8.64
N CYS A 156 8.66 -3.07 -8.56
CA CYS A 156 7.45 -2.28 -8.30
C CYS A 156 7.09 -2.20 -6.81
N LEU A 157 7.73 -3.00 -5.94
CA LEU A 157 7.55 -2.96 -4.49
C LEU A 157 8.79 -2.36 -3.82
N PHE A 158 8.56 -1.32 -3.03
CA PHE A 158 9.59 -0.65 -2.24
C PHE A 158 9.23 -0.78 -0.77
N VAL A 159 10.24 -0.90 0.09
CA VAL A 159 10.03 -1.12 1.52
C VAL A 159 10.84 -0.12 2.33
N GLU A 160 10.15 0.67 3.15
CA GLU A 160 10.74 1.61 4.08
C GLU A 160 9.90 1.65 5.37
N ASN A 161 10.55 1.72 6.53
CA ASN A 161 9.86 1.73 7.84
C ASN A 161 9.94 3.07 8.57
N GLU A 162 10.91 3.91 8.21
CA GLU A 162 11.15 5.19 8.87
C GLU A 162 10.49 6.33 8.07
N PRO A 163 9.82 7.29 8.72
CA PRO A 163 9.06 8.33 8.03
C PRO A 163 9.86 9.10 6.97
N GLU A 164 11.09 9.50 7.30
CA GLU A 164 11.94 10.30 6.41
C GLU A 164 12.41 9.50 5.20
N LYS A 165 12.73 8.21 5.39
CA LYS A 165 13.13 7.32 4.31
C LYS A 165 11.94 6.99 3.42
N PHE A 166 10.78 6.74 4.03
CA PHE A 166 9.53 6.51 3.32
C PHE A 166 9.17 7.72 2.45
N ALA A 167 9.20 8.93 3.01
CA ALA A 167 8.95 10.16 2.27
C ALA A 167 9.97 10.37 1.14
N ALA A 168 11.26 10.18 1.42
CA ALA A 168 12.31 10.32 0.40
C ALA A 168 12.14 9.31 -0.75
N GLN A 169 11.77 8.07 -0.44
CA GLN A 169 11.51 7.04 -1.45
C GLN A 169 10.24 7.35 -2.25
N ALA A 170 9.17 7.84 -1.61
CA ALA A 170 7.96 8.30 -2.28
C ALA A 170 8.28 9.42 -3.28
N VAL A 171 9.05 10.43 -2.86
CA VAL A 171 9.47 11.55 -3.72
C VAL A 171 10.25 11.05 -4.93
N LYS A 172 11.24 10.17 -4.76
CA LYS A 172 12.00 9.59 -5.88
C LYS A 172 11.09 8.88 -6.90
N ILE A 173 10.11 8.11 -6.41
CA ILE A 173 9.17 7.41 -7.29
C ILE A 173 8.31 8.40 -8.08
N LEU A 174 7.77 9.43 -7.41
CA LEU A 174 6.91 10.44 -8.03
C LEU A 174 7.66 11.28 -9.07
N GLU A 175 8.91 11.68 -8.78
CA GLU A 175 9.76 12.44 -9.71
C GLU A 175 10.15 11.61 -10.95
N SER A 176 10.36 10.30 -10.81
CA SER A 176 10.67 9.42 -11.96
C SER A 176 9.54 9.27 -12.97
N ARG A 177 8.34 9.75 -12.63
CA ARG A 177 7.12 9.70 -13.46
C ARG A 177 6.70 11.07 -14.01
N SER A 178 7.46 12.12 -13.69
CA SER A 178 7.22 13.49 -14.16
C SER A 178 7.86 13.75 -15.53
#